data_AF-Q7VCE3-F1
#
_entry.id   AF-Q7VCE3-F1
#
_cell.length_a   1.000
_cell.length_b   1.000
_cell.length_c   1.000
_cell.angle_alpha   90.00
_cell.angle_beta   90.00
_cell.angle_gamma   90.00
#
_symmetry.space_group_name_H-M   'P 1'
#
loop_
_entity.id
_entity.type
_entity.pdbx_description
1 polymer ?
#
loop_
_entity_poly.entity_id
_entity_poly.type
_entity_poly.pdbx_seq_one_letter_code
_entity_poly.pdbx_strand_id
1 'polypeptide(L)'
;MNNDFFVNSKSKASIASRLRQLKEGKVGFYSIGLYPASLAYNCAMHTKVDNLLLAPRPGRELLGAFSDQLKSELNPECVKKMYKMSLFRIGSRTSTYQLTDLLEKCELVILSANSNHIENDLNQACELRERLGRQNVVLACFVGSFTYDENTKLISLLCQKYSNLAFFSGFHRHGALRNKLDSFTANFCHPDPFISLIGARLLDRLSPNIQVSAGVHNVEGQYIKAAKNISSIFAGFGHTFHQNNPGLLPTILTLLLNQCLDQAATVSMSRDDRDKFYSESFLPLTEIGYGVQCIEAALSKKGKLQKVRDHTFTQLTAMIADVKGSMMLPVSGEPTRNFQVGQILARNMYKLKRCPLDIQELIGWCEKEGLPLGALEGINSLQYWPQIIKKYSIPFHDTSMINLLYMSIFATDEIKVHIFKIMTNSRELTKFCQESVLPDSSLKMNELLNNIDINEVLDFITTSLSSNKLDQVKLENVLEVIMNRTSNSPFYKSSYEEIKYIFNTILYDL
;
A
#
# COMPACT_ATOMS: atom_id res chain seq x y z
N MET A 1 -14.09 -14.68 12.44
CA MET A 1 -15.19 -13.84 11.93
C MET A 1 -15.71 -14.45 10.63
N ASN A 2 -16.97 -14.90 10.59
CA ASN A 2 -17.65 -15.25 9.32
C ASN A 2 -18.15 -13.96 8.67
N ASN A 3 -17.76 -13.64 7.44
CA ASN A 3 -18.10 -12.37 6.80
C ASN A 3 -18.63 -12.64 5.39
N ASP A 4 -19.93 -12.90 5.31
CA ASP A 4 -20.53 -13.45 4.10
C ASP A 4 -21.97 -12.94 3.97
N PHE A 5 -22.41 -12.64 2.75
CA PHE A 5 -23.78 -12.22 2.48
C PHE A 5 -24.82 -13.34 2.68
N PHE A 6 -24.41 -14.61 2.69
CA PHE A 6 -25.27 -15.79 2.61
C PHE A 6 -25.24 -16.69 3.84
N VAL A 7 -24.64 -16.27 4.96
CA VAL A 7 -24.52 -17.08 6.21
C VAL A 7 -25.80 -17.82 6.60
N ASN A 8 -26.96 -17.18 6.41
CA ASN A 8 -28.28 -17.73 6.78
C ASN A 8 -29.07 -18.33 5.61
N SER A 9 -28.48 -18.44 4.42
CA SER A 9 -29.14 -18.88 3.17
C SER A 9 -28.60 -20.24 2.71
N LYS A 10 -29.32 -21.33 3.02
CA LYS A 10 -28.88 -22.70 2.72
C LYS A 10 -29.59 -23.34 1.53
N SER A 11 -30.79 -22.89 1.19
CA SER A 11 -31.58 -23.44 0.07
C SER A 11 -31.50 -22.56 -1.17
N LYS A 12 -31.67 -23.15 -2.36
CA LYS A 12 -31.72 -22.41 -3.64
C LYS A 12 -32.72 -21.25 -3.61
N ALA A 13 -33.89 -21.45 -3.00
CA ALA A 13 -34.90 -20.41 -2.85
C ALA A 13 -34.44 -19.27 -1.92
N SER A 14 -33.82 -19.61 -0.77
CA SER A 14 -33.29 -18.60 0.16
C SER A 14 -32.14 -17.79 -0.45
N ILE A 15 -31.24 -18.43 -1.19
CA ILE A 15 -30.12 -17.79 -1.89
C ILE A 15 -30.65 -16.85 -2.98
N ALA A 16 -31.61 -17.31 -3.79
CA ALA A 16 -32.23 -16.47 -4.82
C ALA A 16 -32.94 -15.25 -4.22
N SER A 17 -33.64 -15.43 -3.09
CA SER A 17 -34.24 -14.32 -2.34
C SER A 17 -33.17 -13.33 -1.86
N ARG A 18 -32.08 -13.85 -1.29
CA ARG A 18 -30.98 -13.02 -0.79
C ARG A 18 -30.29 -12.22 -1.90
N LEU A 19 -30.07 -12.81 -3.07
CA LEU A 19 -29.53 -12.11 -4.25
C LEU A 19 -30.43 -10.94 -4.69
N ARG A 20 -31.76 -11.11 -4.64
CA ARG A 20 -32.70 -10.01 -4.94
C ARG A 20 -32.63 -8.90 -3.89
N GLN A 21 -32.45 -9.24 -2.62
CA GLN A 21 -32.24 -8.22 -1.57
C GLN A 21 -30.95 -7.44 -1.79
N LEU A 22 -29.84 -8.12 -2.10
CA LEU A 22 -28.55 -7.49 -2.38
C LEU A 22 -28.62 -6.56 -3.61
N LYS A 23 -29.45 -6.90 -4.60
CA LYS A 23 -29.72 -6.02 -5.75
C LYS A 23 -30.31 -4.66 -5.34
N GLU A 24 -31.01 -4.53 -4.22
CA GLU A 24 -31.50 -3.24 -3.72
C GLU A 24 -30.76 -2.81 -2.43
N GLY A 25 -29.68 -3.52 -2.10
CA GLY A 25 -28.93 -3.36 -0.86
C GLY A 25 -28.20 -2.02 -0.76
N LYS A 26 -28.19 -1.46 0.44
CA LYS A 26 -27.52 -0.20 0.77
C LYS A 26 -26.09 -0.43 1.27
N VAL A 27 -25.25 0.58 1.06
CA VAL A 27 -23.90 0.67 1.62
C VAL A 27 -23.88 1.70 2.74
N GLY A 28 -23.22 1.38 3.85
CA GLY A 28 -23.02 2.29 4.98
C GLY A 28 -21.55 2.68 5.12
N PHE A 29 -21.24 3.96 5.28
CA PHE A 29 -19.91 4.42 5.69
C PHE A 29 -19.92 4.86 7.15
N TYR A 30 -19.02 4.29 7.95
CA TYR A 30 -18.84 4.64 9.36
C TYR A 30 -17.51 5.38 9.57
N SER A 31 -17.51 6.39 10.44
CA SER A 31 -16.37 7.28 10.74
C SER A 31 -15.96 8.17 9.56
N ILE A 32 -16.85 9.09 9.19
CA ILE A 32 -16.73 9.94 8.00
C ILE A 32 -15.52 10.92 8.07
N GLY A 33 -14.38 10.51 7.52
CA GLY A 33 -13.22 11.36 7.21
C GLY A 33 -13.29 12.02 5.83
N LEU A 34 -12.19 12.64 5.39
CA LEU A 34 -12.12 13.39 4.13
C LEU A 34 -12.47 12.53 2.90
N TYR A 35 -11.93 11.30 2.85
CA TYR A 35 -12.15 10.38 1.73
C TYR A 35 -13.60 9.87 1.63
N PRO A 36 -14.19 9.21 2.66
CA PRO A 36 -15.58 8.74 2.60
C PRO A 36 -16.58 9.89 2.39
N ALA A 37 -16.31 11.08 2.94
CA ALA A 37 -17.13 12.26 2.68
C ALA A 37 -17.02 12.75 1.23
N SER A 38 -15.84 12.69 0.61
CA SER A 38 -15.66 13.07 -0.80
C SER A 38 -16.38 12.08 -1.73
N LEU A 39 -16.35 10.78 -1.41
CA LEU A 39 -17.15 9.77 -2.12
C LEU A 39 -18.66 10.04 -1.96
N ALA A 40 -19.10 10.33 -0.74
CA ALA A 40 -20.50 10.65 -0.47
C ALA A 40 -20.96 11.94 -1.16
N TYR A 41 -20.10 12.96 -1.23
CA TYR A 41 -20.35 14.18 -1.99
C TYR A 41 -20.49 13.88 -3.49
N ASN A 42 -19.63 13.02 -4.05
CA ASN A 42 -19.75 12.55 -5.43
C ASN A 42 -21.10 11.85 -5.67
N CYS A 43 -21.51 10.96 -4.77
CA CYS A 43 -22.82 10.32 -4.82
C CYS A 43 -23.94 11.39 -4.81
N ALA A 44 -23.87 12.37 -3.91
CA ALA A 44 -24.85 13.44 -3.82
C ALA A 44 -24.96 14.30 -5.10
N MET A 45 -23.84 14.52 -5.79
CA MET A 45 -23.80 15.24 -7.07
C MET A 45 -24.51 14.48 -8.18
N HIS A 46 -24.25 13.17 -8.30
CA HIS A 46 -24.59 12.41 -9.51
C HIS A 46 -25.82 11.52 -9.38
N THR A 47 -26.22 11.16 -8.15
CA THR A 47 -27.31 10.20 -7.96
C THR A 47 -28.54 10.83 -7.29
N LYS A 48 -29.68 10.23 -7.63
CA LYS A 48 -30.99 10.49 -7.00
C LYS A 48 -31.39 9.33 -6.08
N VAL A 49 -30.59 8.26 -6.03
CA VAL A 49 -30.93 7.02 -5.35
C VAL A 49 -30.25 7.01 -3.97
N ASP A 50 -31.04 6.80 -2.92
CA ASP A 50 -30.57 6.79 -1.52
C ASP A 50 -29.98 5.42 -1.12
N ASN A 51 -28.92 5.01 -1.82
CA ASN A 51 -28.21 3.74 -1.60
C ASN A 51 -27.02 3.85 -0.64
N LEU A 52 -26.65 5.07 -0.23
CA LEU A 52 -25.55 5.35 0.71
C LEU A 52 -26.10 5.92 2.01
N LEU A 53 -25.71 5.32 3.14
CA LEU A 53 -25.95 5.84 4.48
C LEU A 53 -24.63 6.24 5.14
N LEU A 54 -24.64 7.32 5.92
CA LEU A 54 -23.45 7.87 6.56
C LEU A 54 -23.62 7.94 8.08
N ALA A 55 -22.66 7.40 8.82
CA ALA A 55 -22.62 7.53 10.27
C ALA A 55 -21.30 8.15 10.71
N PRO A 56 -21.26 9.46 11.01
CA PRO A 56 -20.13 10.06 11.70
C PRO A 56 -19.88 9.36 13.03
N ARG A 57 -18.61 9.25 13.43
CA ARG A 57 -18.26 8.71 14.75
C ARG A 57 -18.85 9.64 15.85
N PRO A 58 -19.28 9.13 17.02
CA PRO A 58 -19.82 9.97 18.08
C PRO A 58 -18.92 11.16 18.41
N GLY A 59 -19.52 12.36 18.52
CA GLY A 59 -18.81 13.61 18.75
C GLY A 59 -18.14 14.25 17.53
N ARG A 60 -18.31 13.70 16.32
CA ARG A 60 -17.81 14.28 15.06
C ARG A 60 -18.94 14.77 14.17
N GLU A 61 -18.69 15.87 13.48
CA GLU A 61 -19.57 16.38 12.43
C GLU A 61 -19.32 15.67 11.09
N LEU A 62 -20.36 15.58 10.26
CA LEU A 62 -20.30 14.92 8.95
C LEU A 62 -19.22 15.49 8.02
N LEU A 63 -19.09 16.83 7.98
CA LEU A 63 -18.08 17.54 7.19
C LEU A 63 -16.92 18.07 8.06
N GLY A 64 -16.75 17.53 9.28
CA GLY A 64 -15.73 18.00 10.22
C GLY A 64 -14.29 17.80 9.75
N ALA A 65 -14.06 16.93 8.75
CA ALA A 65 -12.76 16.73 8.14
C ALA A 65 -12.40 17.76 7.04
N PHE A 66 -13.36 18.60 6.61
CA PHE A 66 -13.13 19.64 5.61
C PHE A 66 -12.67 20.93 6.30
N SER A 67 -11.69 21.61 5.73
CA SER A 67 -11.38 22.98 6.12
C SER A 67 -12.53 23.92 5.77
N ASP A 68 -12.64 25.04 6.45
CA ASP A 68 -13.74 25.99 6.21
C ASP A 68 -13.69 26.59 4.81
N GLN A 69 -12.48 26.81 4.27
CA GLN A 69 -12.30 27.16 2.86
C GLN A 69 -12.94 26.10 1.94
N LEU A 70 -12.60 24.82 2.14
CA LEU A 70 -13.16 23.74 1.32
C LEU A 70 -14.68 23.62 1.45
N LYS A 71 -15.24 23.84 2.65
CA LYS A 71 -16.69 23.84 2.85
C LYS A 71 -17.37 24.95 2.06
N SER A 72 -16.76 26.13 1.96
CA SER A 72 -17.31 27.28 1.23
C SER A 72 -17.42 27.07 -0.28
N GLU A 73 -16.60 26.16 -0.83
CA GLU A 73 -16.58 25.80 -2.25
C GLU A 73 -17.60 24.71 -2.61
N LEU A 74 -18.18 24.02 -1.62
CA LEU A 74 -19.14 22.94 -1.85
C LEU A 74 -20.50 23.48 -2.28
N ASN A 75 -21.14 22.78 -3.23
CA ASN A 75 -22.50 23.09 -3.64
C ASN A 75 -23.50 22.81 -2.48
N PRO A 76 -24.30 23.80 -2.06
CA PRO A 76 -25.20 23.67 -0.91
C PRO A 76 -26.25 22.55 -1.04
N GLU A 77 -26.77 22.30 -2.24
CA GLU A 77 -27.75 21.23 -2.47
C GLU A 77 -27.12 19.84 -2.32
N CYS A 78 -25.88 19.69 -2.76
CA CYS A 78 -25.13 18.44 -2.56
C CYS A 78 -24.83 18.21 -1.08
N VAL A 79 -24.44 19.26 -0.34
CA VAL A 79 -24.24 19.20 1.11
C VAL A 79 -25.54 18.81 1.82
N LYS A 80 -26.67 19.42 1.47
CA LYS A 80 -27.99 19.08 2.03
C LYS A 80 -28.36 17.62 1.77
N LYS A 81 -28.06 17.07 0.59
CA LYS A 81 -28.23 15.64 0.30
C LYS A 81 -27.32 14.77 1.17
N MET A 82 -26.05 15.14 1.37
CA MET A 82 -25.16 14.39 2.27
C MET A 82 -25.71 14.34 3.70
N TYR A 83 -26.24 15.45 4.22
CA TYR A 83 -26.90 15.44 5.52
C TYR A 83 -28.13 14.53 5.55
N LYS A 84 -28.91 14.44 4.46
CA LYS A 84 -30.00 13.46 4.37
C LYS A 84 -29.49 12.01 4.42
N MET A 85 -28.33 11.72 3.81
CA MET A 85 -27.71 10.39 3.88
C MET A 85 -27.27 10.03 5.32
N SER A 86 -27.04 11.02 6.18
CA SER A 86 -26.66 10.79 7.58
C SER A 86 -27.82 10.80 8.58
N LEU A 87 -29.04 11.09 8.13
CA LEU A 87 -30.18 11.33 9.01
C LEU A 87 -31.33 10.36 8.73
N PHE A 88 -32.08 10.04 9.78
CA PHE A 88 -33.36 9.33 9.68
C PHE A 88 -34.39 9.96 10.61
N ARG A 89 -35.66 9.67 10.36
CA ARG A 89 -36.77 10.17 11.18
C ARG A 89 -37.33 9.06 12.06
N ILE A 90 -37.50 9.37 13.35
CA ILE A 90 -38.30 8.59 14.30
C ILE A 90 -39.43 9.52 14.77
N GLY A 91 -40.65 9.30 14.26
CA GLY A 91 -41.78 10.21 14.50
C GLY A 91 -41.48 11.62 13.97
N SER A 92 -41.55 12.62 14.86
CA SER A 92 -41.22 14.02 14.55
C SER A 92 -39.74 14.37 14.72
N ARG A 93 -38.93 13.48 15.31
CA ARG A 93 -37.51 13.74 15.60
C ARG A 93 -36.63 13.23 14.46
N THR A 94 -35.62 14.02 14.14
CA THR A 94 -34.57 13.62 13.21
C THR A 94 -33.35 13.20 14.03
N SER A 95 -32.83 12.00 13.74
CA SER A 95 -31.68 11.41 14.41
C SER A 95 -30.57 11.13 13.40
N THR A 96 -29.32 11.18 13.86
CA THR A 96 -28.14 10.83 13.03
C THR A 96 -27.87 9.35 13.14
N TYR A 97 -27.63 8.69 12.01
CA TYR A 97 -27.26 7.27 11.99
C TYR A 97 -26.00 7.01 12.83
N GLN A 98 -26.03 5.91 13.57
CA GLN A 98 -24.91 5.34 14.29
C GLN A 98 -24.45 4.04 13.61
N LEU A 99 -23.32 3.48 14.06
CA LEU A 99 -22.82 2.20 13.56
C LEU A 99 -23.87 1.07 13.65
N THR A 100 -24.65 1.04 14.73
CA THR A 100 -25.76 0.09 14.91
C THR A 100 -26.78 0.18 13.78
N ASP A 101 -27.19 1.41 13.43
CA ASP A 101 -28.19 1.62 12.39
C ASP A 101 -27.68 1.18 11.01
N LEU A 102 -26.39 1.39 10.73
CA LEU A 102 -25.77 0.93 9.49
C LEU A 102 -25.82 -0.60 9.39
N LEU A 103 -25.50 -1.32 10.47
CA LEU A 103 -25.54 -2.79 10.49
C LEU A 103 -26.96 -3.35 10.34
N GLU A 104 -27.98 -2.62 10.80
CA GLU A 104 -29.37 -3.01 10.61
C GLU A 104 -29.88 -2.74 9.18
N LYS A 105 -29.47 -1.61 8.58
CA LYS A 105 -30.08 -1.07 7.35
C LYS A 105 -29.27 -1.30 6.08
N CYS A 106 -27.99 -1.65 6.19
CA CYS A 106 -27.09 -1.87 5.06
C CYS A 106 -26.75 -3.35 4.89
N GLU A 107 -26.31 -3.69 3.68
CA GLU A 107 -25.78 -5.02 3.36
C GLU A 107 -24.25 -5.05 3.41
N LEU A 108 -23.63 -3.90 3.15
CA LEU A 108 -22.19 -3.68 3.24
C LEU A 108 -21.93 -2.46 4.12
N VAL A 109 -21.06 -2.59 5.12
CA VAL A 109 -20.61 -1.48 5.96
C VAL A 109 -19.10 -1.31 5.83
N ILE A 110 -18.66 -0.12 5.41
CA ILE A 110 -17.25 0.24 5.31
C ILE A 110 -16.85 1.09 6.51
N LEU A 111 -15.89 0.58 7.27
CA LEU A 111 -15.24 1.27 8.37
C LEU A 111 -14.12 2.16 7.79
N SER A 112 -14.26 3.46 7.98
CA SER A 112 -13.44 4.48 7.31
C SER A 112 -12.56 5.31 8.26
N ALA A 113 -12.48 4.88 9.52
CA ALA A 113 -11.58 5.45 10.50
C ALA A 113 -10.11 5.28 10.10
N ASN A 114 -9.24 6.13 10.63
CA ASN A 114 -7.79 5.99 10.47
C ASN A 114 -7.22 4.87 11.36
N SER A 115 -5.92 4.62 11.23
CA SER A 115 -5.18 3.59 11.98
C SER A 115 -5.37 3.64 13.49
N ASN A 116 -5.59 4.82 14.08
CA ASN A 116 -5.71 5.01 15.53
C ASN A 116 -7.06 4.52 16.09
N HIS A 117 -8.02 4.24 15.22
CA HIS A 117 -9.42 4.08 15.59
C HIS A 117 -10.05 2.84 14.96
N ILE A 118 -9.51 2.38 13.83
CA ILE A 118 -10.11 1.30 13.04
C ILE A 118 -10.23 -0.03 13.78
N GLU A 119 -9.27 -0.39 14.63
CA GLU A 119 -9.33 -1.67 15.35
C GLU A 119 -10.49 -1.67 16.35
N ASN A 120 -10.63 -0.58 17.11
CA ASN A 120 -11.74 -0.40 18.04
C ASN A 120 -13.09 -0.36 17.31
N ASP A 121 -13.16 0.35 16.19
CA ASP A 121 -14.37 0.45 15.37
C ASP A 121 -14.75 -0.91 14.76
N LEU A 122 -13.77 -1.73 14.36
CA LEU A 122 -13.99 -3.08 13.86
C LEU A 122 -14.47 -4.03 14.96
N ASN A 123 -13.84 -4.01 16.13
CA ASN A 123 -14.25 -4.83 17.27
C ASN A 123 -15.69 -4.50 17.67
N GLN A 124 -16.01 -3.21 17.77
CA GLN A 124 -17.38 -2.76 18.03
C GLN A 124 -18.35 -3.22 16.93
N ALA A 125 -17.98 -3.11 15.65
CA ALA A 125 -18.83 -3.56 14.55
C ALA A 125 -19.11 -5.07 14.61
N CYS A 126 -18.12 -5.89 14.94
CA CYS A 126 -18.25 -7.34 15.12
C CYS A 126 -19.23 -7.68 16.26
N GLU A 127 -19.03 -7.09 17.45
CA GLU A 127 -19.90 -7.30 18.62
C GLU A 127 -21.35 -6.89 18.34
N LEU A 128 -21.53 -5.73 17.70
CA LEU A 128 -22.86 -5.24 17.33
C LEU A 128 -23.53 -6.17 16.31
N ARG A 129 -22.78 -6.64 15.31
CA ARG A 129 -23.30 -7.55 14.28
C ARG A 129 -23.76 -8.87 14.88
N GLU A 130 -23.03 -9.39 15.86
CA GLU A 130 -23.41 -10.56 16.65
C GLU A 130 -24.68 -10.32 17.47
N ARG A 131 -24.71 -9.24 18.25
CA ARG A 131 -25.86 -8.89 19.09
C ARG A 131 -27.14 -8.66 18.29
N LEU A 132 -27.02 -8.07 17.10
CA LEU A 132 -28.15 -7.81 16.19
C LEU A 132 -28.56 -9.04 15.37
N GLY A 133 -27.81 -10.14 15.42
CA GLY A 133 -28.05 -11.33 14.58
C GLY A 133 -27.85 -11.06 13.08
N ARG A 134 -27.07 -10.04 12.72
CA ARG A 134 -26.87 -9.56 11.33
C ARG A 134 -25.61 -10.12 10.68
N GLN A 135 -25.35 -11.42 10.83
CA GLN A 135 -24.14 -12.07 10.28
C GLN A 135 -24.03 -12.02 8.76
N ASN A 136 -25.14 -11.75 8.06
CA ASN A 136 -25.22 -11.60 6.61
C ASN A 136 -24.76 -10.22 6.10
N VAL A 137 -24.32 -9.32 6.99
CA VAL A 137 -23.77 -8.00 6.64
C VAL A 137 -22.25 -8.10 6.52
N VAL A 138 -21.75 -7.72 5.36
CA VAL A 138 -20.32 -7.72 5.08
C VAL A 138 -19.67 -6.46 5.66
N LEU A 139 -18.62 -6.67 6.43
CA LEU A 139 -17.76 -5.60 6.92
C LEU A 139 -16.56 -5.43 5.98
N ALA A 140 -16.22 -4.17 5.71
CA ALA A 140 -15.02 -3.78 4.96
C ALA A 140 -14.29 -2.64 5.66
N CYS A 141 -13.03 -2.40 5.30
CA CYS A 141 -12.25 -1.28 5.80
C CYS A 141 -11.56 -0.48 4.69
N PHE A 142 -11.26 0.78 4.98
CA PHE A 142 -10.41 1.66 4.15
C PHE A 142 -8.96 1.71 4.60
N VAL A 143 -8.62 1.21 5.80
CA VAL A 143 -7.32 1.49 6.40
C VAL A 143 -6.20 0.87 5.60
N GLY A 144 -5.39 1.75 5.04
CA GLY A 144 -4.28 1.44 4.18
C GLY A 144 -2.93 1.58 4.86
N SER A 145 -2.84 1.33 6.17
CA SER A 145 -1.62 1.50 6.94
C SER A 145 -1.32 0.25 7.76
N PHE A 146 -0.06 0.13 8.19
CA PHE A 146 0.28 -0.83 9.24
C PHE A 146 -0.37 -0.44 10.56
N THR A 147 -0.68 -1.44 11.37
CA THR A 147 -1.17 -1.31 12.74
C THR A 147 -0.07 -1.76 13.69
N TYR A 148 0.06 -1.07 14.81
CA TYR A 148 1.01 -1.41 15.87
C TYR A 148 0.24 -1.74 17.14
N ASP A 149 0.44 -2.94 17.66
CA ASP A 149 -0.11 -3.34 18.94
C ASP A 149 0.89 -2.97 20.04
N GLU A 150 0.50 -2.01 20.89
CA GLU A 150 1.36 -1.53 21.98
C GLU A 150 1.66 -2.59 23.05
N ASN A 151 0.80 -3.60 23.21
CA ASN A 151 0.97 -4.64 24.23
C ASN A 151 1.88 -5.76 23.72
N THR A 152 1.62 -6.25 22.50
CA THR A 152 2.43 -7.33 21.91
C THR A 152 3.70 -6.81 21.22
N LYS A 153 3.78 -5.49 20.99
CA LYS A 153 4.83 -4.82 20.22
C LYS A 153 4.94 -5.37 18.79
N LEU A 154 3.86 -5.96 18.27
CA LEU A 154 3.80 -6.55 16.95
C LEU A 154 3.13 -5.61 15.96
N ILE A 155 3.69 -5.58 14.75
CA ILE A 155 3.12 -4.87 13.61
C ILE A 155 2.24 -5.82 12.84
N SER A 156 1.10 -5.34 12.33
CA SER A 156 0.19 -6.16 11.55
C SER A 156 -0.60 -5.38 10.52
N LEU A 157 -1.25 -6.12 9.65
CA LEU A 157 -2.31 -5.63 8.79
C LEU A 157 -3.66 -6.06 9.36
N LEU A 158 -4.65 -5.19 9.28
CA LEU A 158 -5.99 -5.49 9.80
C LEU A 158 -6.62 -6.68 9.07
N CYS A 159 -6.49 -6.73 7.74
CA CYS A 159 -6.94 -7.85 6.92
C CYS A 159 -6.12 -9.12 7.17
N GLN A 160 -4.91 -9.04 7.72
CA GLN A 160 -4.17 -10.23 8.16
C GLN A 160 -4.73 -10.75 9.49
N LYS A 161 -4.99 -9.87 10.46
CA LYS A 161 -5.66 -10.20 11.74
C LYS A 161 -7.06 -10.79 11.52
N TYR A 162 -7.80 -10.25 10.54
CA TYR A 162 -9.14 -10.68 10.16
C TYR A 162 -9.17 -11.03 8.67
N SER A 163 -8.72 -12.22 8.29
CA SER A 163 -8.59 -12.65 6.88
C SER A 163 -9.89 -12.55 6.06
N ASN A 164 -11.05 -12.69 6.71
CA ASN A 164 -12.36 -12.52 6.08
C ASN A 164 -12.85 -11.06 6.01
N LEU A 165 -12.09 -10.07 6.49
CA LEU A 165 -12.46 -8.65 6.36
C LEU A 165 -12.24 -8.18 4.93
N ALA A 166 -13.25 -7.55 4.32
CA ALA A 166 -13.08 -6.94 3.00
C ALA A 166 -12.20 -5.68 3.09
N PHE A 167 -11.44 -5.42 2.03
CA PHE A 167 -10.63 -4.22 1.88
C PHE A 167 -11.12 -3.42 0.68
N PHE A 168 -11.45 -2.15 0.89
CA PHE A 168 -11.85 -1.26 -0.19
C PHE A 168 -10.81 -0.16 -0.38
N SER A 169 -10.21 -0.09 -1.57
CA SER A 169 -9.20 0.91 -1.89
C SER A 169 -9.39 1.43 -3.30
N GLY A 170 -9.11 2.72 -3.49
CA GLY A 170 -8.90 3.30 -4.80
C GLY A 170 -8.10 4.59 -4.68
N PHE A 171 -7.67 5.09 -5.84
CA PHE A 171 -6.89 6.31 -5.90
C PHE A 171 -7.78 7.53 -6.04
N HIS A 172 -7.60 8.52 -5.19
CA HIS A 172 -8.17 9.84 -5.41
C HIS A 172 -7.18 10.89 -4.91
N ARG A 173 -7.06 11.98 -5.66
CA ARG A 173 -6.31 13.15 -5.21
C ARG A 173 -7.15 13.94 -4.21
N HIS A 174 -6.49 14.81 -3.45
CA HIS A 174 -7.21 15.79 -2.64
C HIS A 174 -8.12 16.62 -3.55
N GLY A 175 -9.44 16.46 -3.39
CA GLY A 175 -10.45 17.18 -4.16
C GLY A 175 -10.93 16.57 -5.47
N ALA A 176 -10.31 15.48 -5.93
CA ALA A 176 -10.69 14.74 -7.14
C ALA A 176 -12.20 14.47 -7.24
N LEU A 177 -12.74 13.77 -6.24
CA LEU A 177 -14.14 13.33 -6.19
C LEU A 177 -15.17 14.47 -6.06
N ARG A 178 -14.74 15.72 -5.92
CA ARG A 178 -15.60 16.90 -5.87
C ARG A 178 -15.79 17.56 -7.24
N ASN A 179 -14.99 17.16 -8.24
CA ASN A 179 -15.15 17.59 -9.61
C ASN A 179 -16.15 16.67 -10.33
N LYS A 180 -17.16 17.28 -10.98
CA LYS A 180 -18.24 16.55 -11.68
C LYS A 180 -17.76 15.72 -12.87
N LEU A 181 -16.63 16.09 -13.46
CA LEU A 181 -16.04 15.40 -14.62
C LEU A 181 -15.04 14.32 -14.20
N ASP A 182 -14.72 14.22 -12.91
CA ASP A 182 -13.74 13.25 -12.45
C ASP A 182 -14.35 11.86 -12.32
N SER A 183 -13.53 10.85 -12.59
CA SER A 183 -13.90 9.45 -12.49
C SER A 183 -12.88 8.71 -11.63
N PHE A 184 -13.36 7.70 -10.93
CA PHE A 184 -12.62 7.06 -9.85
C PHE A 184 -12.67 5.55 -10.02
N THR A 185 -11.49 4.93 -10.03
CA THR A 185 -11.36 3.47 -10.06
C THR A 185 -10.96 2.96 -8.68
N ALA A 186 -11.57 1.84 -8.28
CA ALA A 186 -11.29 1.18 -7.02
C ALA A 186 -11.33 -0.34 -7.15
N ASN A 187 -10.75 -1.01 -6.16
CA ASN A 187 -10.93 -2.41 -5.90
C ASN A 187 -11.72 -2.61 -4.61
N PHE A 188 -12.69 -3.52 -4.65
CA PHE A 188 -13.26 -4.15 -3.47
C PHE A 188 -12.72 -5.57 -3.36
N CYS A 189 -11.82 -5.79 -2.39
CA CYS A 189 -11.12 -7.04 -2.19
C CYS A 189 -11.74 -7.85 -1.05
N HIS A 190 -12.10 -9.10 -1.30
CA HIS A 190 -12.55 -10.05 -0.27
C HIS A 190 -12.07 -11.46 -0.64
N PRO A 191 -11.58 -12.29 0.30
CA PRO A 191 -10.99 -13.59 -0.05
C PRO A 191 -11.95 -14.52 -0.81
N ASP A 192 -13.25 -14.41 -0.55
CA ASP A 192 -14.28 -15.08 -1.35
C ASP A 192 -14.59 -14.28 -2.64
N PRO A 193 -14.39 -14.88 -3.84
CA PRO A 193 -14.66 -14.23 -5.12
C PRO A 193 -16.11 -13.76 -5.31
N PHE A 194 -17.08 -14.54 -4.84
CA PHE A 194 -18.50 -14.22 -5.03
C PHE A 194 -18.92 -13.04 -4.17
N ILE A 195 -18.41 -12.98 -2.93
CA ILE A 195 -18.56 -11.81 -2.06
C ILE A 195 -17.88 -10.59 -2.67
N SER A 196 -16.68 -10.76 -3.27
CA SER A 196 -15.98 -9.67 -3.94
C SER A 196 -16.77 -9.08 -5.12
N LEU A 197 -17.36 -9.94 -5.97
CA LEU A 197 -18.21 -9.54 -7.10
C LEU A 197 -19.45 -8.78 -6.65
N ILE A 198 -20.15 -9.30 -5.65
CA ILE A 198 -21.36 -8.66 -5.12
C ILE A 198 -21.00 -7.32 -4.46
N GLY A 199 -19.97 -7.29 -3.61
CA GLY A 199 -19.54 -6.08 -2.92
C GLY A 199 -19.09 -4.99 -3.88
N ALA A 200 -18.31 -5.35 -4.91
CA ALA A 200 -17.94 -4.43 -5.99
C ALA A 200 -19.20 -3.86 -6.67
N ARG A 201 -20.17 -4.71 -7.03
CA ARG A 201 -21.42 -4.27 -7.64
C ARG A 201 -22.28 -3.40 -6.72
N LEU A 202 -22.29 -3.63 -5.41
CA LEU A 202 -22.96 -2.75 -4.44
C LEU A 202 -22.38 -1.33 -4.52
N LEU A 203 -21.04 -1.23 -4.55
CA LEU A 203 -20.31 0.04 -4.54
C LEU A 203 -20.35 0.77 -5.88
N ASP A 204 -20.27 0.05 -6.99
CA ASP A 204 -20.32 0.57 -8.37
C ASP A 204 -21.62 1.34 -8.66
N ARG A 205 -22.70 1.00 -7.95
CA ARG A 205 -24.02 1.67 -8.10
C ARG A 205 -24.16 2.94 -7.28
N LEU A 206 -23.20 3.27 -6.42
CA LEU A 206 -23.28 4.46 -5.58
C LEU A 206 -23.15 5.74 -6.40
N SER A 207 -22.38 5.71 -7.49
CA SER A 207 -22.21 6.83 -8.41
C SER A 207 -21.77 6.35 -9.78
N PRO A 208 -22.26 6.93 -10.90
CA PRO A 208 -21.78 6.61 -12.25
C PRO A 208 -20.29 6.94 -12.47
N ASN A 209 -19.68 7.74 -11.60
CA ASN A 209 -18.28 8.12 -11.69
C ASN A 209 -17.35 7.20 -10.87
N ILE A 210 -17.91 6.21 -10.16
CA ILE A 210 -17.15 5.22 -9.42
C ILE A 210 -17.17 3.92 -10.24
N GLN A 211 -16.00 3.37 -10.51
CA GLN A 211 -15.81 2.08 -11.16
C GLN A 211 -15.12 1.14 -10.19
N VAL A 212 -15.85 0.15 -9.67
CA VAL A 212 -15.30 -0.78 -8.68
C VAL A 212 -15.10 -2.16 -9.29
N SER A 213 -13.84 -2.58 -9.33
CA SER A 213 -13.46 -3.94 -9.72
C SER A 213 -13.44 -4.86 -8.50
N ALA A 214 -13.90 -6.09 -8.70
CA ALA A 214 -13.77 -7.14 -7.70
C ALA A 214 -12.30 -7.56 -7.56
N GLY A 215 -11.91 -8.00 -6.36
CA GLY A 215 -10.61 -8.59 -6.12
C GLY A 215 -10.65 -9.54 -4.94
N VAL A 216 -9.63 -10.39 -4.82
CA VAL A 216 -9.54 -11.38 -3.73
C VAL A 216 -8.41 -11.09 -2.74
N HIS A 217 -7.47 -10.22 -3.12
CA HIS A 217 -6.26 -9.93 -2.37
C HIS A 217 -6.46 -8.80 -1.37
N ASN A 218 -7.24 -9.06 -0.32
CA ASN A 218 -7.50 -8.07 0.73
C ASN A 218 -6.24 -7.75 1.56
N VAL A 219 -5.49 -8.76 2.00
CA VAL A 219 -4.25 -8.59 2.77
C VAL A 219 -3.20 -7.88 1.94
N GLU A 220 -2.96 -8.35 0.71
CA GLU A 220 -1.93 -7.82 -0.16
C GLU A 220 -2.31 -6.44 -0.67
N GLY A 221 -3.58 -6.20 -0.97
CA GLY A 221 -4.08 -4.87 -1.29
C GLY A 221 -3.86 -3.88 -0.14
N GLN A 222 -4.10 -4.31 1.11
CA GLN A 222 -3.81 -3.48 2.28
C GLN A 222 -2.31 -3.24 2.44
N TYR A 223 -1.48 -4.27 2.20
CA TYR A 223 -0.02 -4.15 2.24
C TYR A 223 0.48 -3.13 1.20
N ILE A 224 0.04 -3.25 -0.06
CA ILE A 224 0.43 -2.33 -1.15
C ILE A 224 0.09 -0.90 -0.75
N LYS A 225 -1.10 -0.67 -0.19
CA LYS A 225 -1.53 0.66 0.25
C LYS A 225 -0.62 1.23 1.34
N ALA A 226 -0.23 0.39 2.30
CA ALA A 226 0.66 0.77 3.40
C ALA A 226 2.09 1.05 2.93
N ALA A 227 2.66 0.16 2.11
CA ALA A 227 3.98 0.35 1.52
C ALA A 227 4.04 1.58 0.62
N LYS A 228 3.00 1.82 -0.18
CA LYS A 228 2.87 3.02 -1.03
C LYS A 228 3.00 4.31 -0.22
N ASN A 229 2.40 4.39 0.96
CA ASN A 229 2.47 5.59 1.79
C ASN A 229 3.93 5.95 2.14
N ILE A 230 4.79 4.95 2.38
CA ILE A 230 6.22 5.15 2.60
C ILE A 230 6.93 5.52 1.29
N SER A 231 6.73 4.73 0.24
CA SER A 231 7.33 4.95 -1.08
C SER A 231 6.97 6.31 -1.69
N SER A 232 5.79 6.84 -1.39
CA SER A 232 5.34 8.19 -1.78
C SER A 232 6.25 9.30 -1.21
N ILE A 233 6.82 9.11 -0.02
CA ILE A 233 7.82 10.03 0.56
C ILE A 233 9.09 10.04 -0.31
N PHE A 234 9.60 8.87 -0.70
CA PHE A 234 10.76 8.79 -1.57
C PHE A 234 10.47 9.43 -2.94
N ALA A 235 9.30 9.18 -3.51
CA ALA A 235 8.89 9.79 -4.78
C ALA A 235 8.88 11.33 -4.70
N GLY A 236 8.34 11.88 -3.61
CA GLY A 236 8.35 13.32 -3.37
C GLY A 236 9.75 13.92 -3.23
N PHE A 237 10.65 13.18 -2.56
CA PHE A 237 12.07 13.52 -2.49
C PHE A 237 12.70 13.53 -3.88
N GLY A 238 12.54 12.44 -4.63
CA GLY A 238 13.08 12.28 -5.99
C GLY A 238 12.64 13.42 -6.91
N HIS A 239 11.33 13.67 -6.97
CA HIS A 239 10.74 14.74 -7.77
C HIS A 239 11.27 16.13 -7.45
N THR A 240 11.62 16.40 -6.19
CA THR A 240 12.04 17.73 -5.74
C THR A 240 13.55 17.90 -5.85
N PHE A 241 14.33 16.92 -5.38
CA PHE A 241 15.79 16.99 -5.38
C PHE A 241 16.38 16.80 -6.78
N HIS A 242 15.82 15.87 -7.56
CA HIS A 242 16.30 15.52 -8.90
C HIS A 242 15.42 16.07 -10.02
N GLN A 243 14.66 17.14 -9.77
CA GLN A 243 13.80 17.76 -10.80
C GLN A 243 14.54 18.13 -12.10
N ASN A 244 15.84 18.45 -11.99
CA ASN A 244 16.69 18.79 -13.13
C ASN A 244 17.30 17.57 -13.84
N ASN A 245 16.99 16.34 -13.41
CA ASN A 245 17.42 15.10 -14.04
C ASN A 245 16.20 14.28 -14.50
N PRO A 246 15.62 14.64 -15.67
CA PRO A 246 14.37 14.05 -16.12
C PRO A 246 14.48 12.56 -16.44
N GLY A 247 15.69 12.04 -16.71
CA GLY A 247 15.90 10.61 -16.97
C GLY A 247 15.83 9.72 -15.73
N LEU A 248 16.18 10.26 -14.55
CA LEU A 248 16.23 9.52 -13.29
C LEU A 248 14.83 9.30 -12.68
N LEU A 249 13.93 10.28 -12.82
CA LEU A 249 12.59 10.21 -12.20
C LEU A 249 11.78 8.98 -12.66
N PRO A 250 11.64 8.69 -13.97
CA PRO A 250 10.96 7.47 -14.41
C PRO A 250 11.54 6.19 -13.82
N THR A 251 12.86 6.12 -13.66
CA THR A 251 13.55 4.97 -13.03
C THR A 251 13.16 4.82 -11.56
N ILE A 252 13.21 5.91 -10.78
CA ILE A 252 12.82 5.89 -9.36
C ILE A 252 11.36 5.46 -9.21
N LEU A 253 10.45 6.06 -9.98
CA LEU A 253 9.02 5.77 -9.90
C LEU A 253 8.69 4.33 -10.28
N THR A 254 9.34 3.81 -11.33
CA THR A 254 9.18 2.42 -11.75
C THR A 254 9.69 1.46 -10.69
N LEU A 255 10.85 1.75 -10.09
CA LEU A 255 11.42 0.93 -9.03
C LEU A 255 10.53 0.92 -7.78
N LEU A 256 10.08 2.08 -7.31
CA LEU A 256 9.18 2.19 -6.15
C LEU A 256 7.86 1.45 -6.37
N LEU A 257 7.29 1.53 -7.57
CA LEU A 257 6.10 0.76 -7.94
C LEU A 257 6.38 -0.74 -7.85
N ASN A 258 7.42 -1.22 -8.52
CA ASN A 258 7.77 -2.64 -8.54
C ASN A 258 8.02 -3.17 -7.12
N GLN A 259 8.75 -2.42 -6.30
CA GLN A 259 8.99 -2.77 -4.90
C GLN A 259 7.70 -2.91 -4.10
N CYS A 260 6.71 -2.01 -4.26
CA CYS A 260 5.43 -2.17 -3.56
C CYS A 260 4.71 -3.47 -3.97
N LEU A 261 4.80 -3.88 -5.24
CA LEU A 261 4.16 -5.09 -5.76
C LEU A 261 4.92 -6.36 -5.35
N ASP A 262 6.25 -6.38 -5.46
CA ASP A 262 7.10 -7.51 -5.11
C ASP A 262 7.06 -7.81 -3.61
N GLN A 263 6.98 -6.76 -2.77
CA GLN A 263 6.74 -6.93 -1.34
C GLN A 263 5.38 -7.59 -1.06
N ALA A 264 4.32 -7.16 -1.75
CA ALA A 264 2.99 -7.72 -1.58
C ALA A 264 2.90 -9.19 -2.04
N ALA A 265 3.63 -9.56 -3.08
CA ALA A 265 3.78 -10.95 -3.50
C ALA A 265 4.46 -11.82 -2.44
N THR A 266 5.51 -11.28 -1.81
CA THR A 266 6.17 -11.94 -0.66
C THR A 266 5.18 -12.16 0.48
N VAL A 267 4.39 -11.14 0.79
CA VAL A 267 3.35 -11.21 1.82
C VAL A 267 2.33 -12.29 1.46
N SER A 268 1.89 -12.37 0.20
CA SER A 268 0.98 -13.41 -0.29
C SER A 268 1.54 -14.82 -0.08
N MET A 269 2.84 -15.02 -0.35
CA MET A 269 3.52 -16.30 -0.14
C MET A 269 3.63 -16.68 1.35
N SER A 270 3.67 -15.69 2.25
CA SER A 270 3.77 -15.88 3.70
C SER A 270 2.44 -16.05 4.43
N ARG A 271 1.32 -16.09 3.70
CA ARG A 271 -0.02 -16.20 4.30
C ARG A 271 -0.25 -17.58 4.89
N ASP A 272 -0.66 -17.63 6.15
CA ASP A 272 -1.05 -18.87 6.83
C ASP A 272 -2.28 -19.54 6.17
N ASP A 273 -3.16 -18.76 5.55
CA ASP A 273 -4.37 -19.24 4.88
C ASP A 273 -4.21 -19.45 3.37
N ARG A 274 -2.98 -19.37 2.82
CA ARG A 274 -2.73 -19.37 1.37
C ARG A 274 -3.30 -20.60 0.65
N ASP A 275 -3.01 -21.79 1.15
CA ASP A 275 -3.42 -23.04 0.48
C ASP A 275 -4.93 -23.16 0.45
N LYS A 276 -5.59 -22.85 1.58
CA LYS A 276 -7.04 -22.81 1.68
C LYS A 276 -7.64 -21.78 0.72
N PHE A 277 -7.07 -20.58 0.70
CA PHE A 277 -7.51 -19.47 -0.13
C PHE A 277 -7.57 -19.83 -1.63
N TYR A 278 -6.54 -20.51 -2.15
CA TYR A 278 -6.52 -20.90 -3.57
C TYR A 278 -7.25 -22.22 -3.86
N SER A 279 -7.23 -23.19 -2.95
CA SER A 279 -7.82 -24.53 -3.19
C SER A 279 -9.33 -24.61 -2.98
N GLU A 280 -9.88 -23.79 -2.08
CA GLU A 280 -11.32 -23.80 -1.73
C GLU A 280 -12.11 -22.69 -2.44
N SER A 281 -11.48 -21.95 -3.35
CA SER A 281 -12.15 -20.86 -4.06
C SER A 281 -13.29 -21.38 -4.94
N PHE A 282 -14.51 -20.89 -4.69
CA PHE A 282 -15.70 -21.29 -5.46
C PHE A 282 -15.60 -20.93 -6.95
N LEU A 283 -14.96 -19.80 -7.27
CA LEU A 283 -14.69 -19.38 -8.64
C LEU A 283 -13.19 -19.37 -8.91
N PRO A 284 -12.75 -19.82 -10.10
CA PRO A 284 -11.41 -19.55 -10.58
C PRO A 284 -11.14 -18.04 -10.60
N LEU A 285 -9.93 -17.61 -10.27
CA LEU A 285 -9.60 -16.17 -10.24
C LEU A 285 -9.75 -15.51 -11.61
N THR A 286 -9.61 -16.30 -12.69
CA THR A 286 -9.82 -15.81 -14.06
C THR A 286 -11.25 -15.35 -14.31
N GLU A 287 -12.24 -15.93 -13.62
CA GLU A 287 -13.65 -15.56 -13.77
C GLU A 287 -13.98 -14.20 -13.13
N ILE A 288 -13.10 -13.70 -12.24
CA ILE A 288 -13.26 -12.38 -11.62
C ILE A 288 -12.27 -11.34 -12.18
N GLY A 289 -11.63 -11.64 -13.32
CA GLY A 289 -10.84 -10.69 -14.09
C GLY A 289 -9.31 -10.81 -13.96
N TYR A 290 -8.80 -11.84 -13.27
CA TYR A 290 -7.36 -12.11 -13.24
C TYR A 290 -6.92 -12.88 -14.50
N GLY A 291 -5.68 -12.70 -14.91
CA GLY A 291 -5.04 -13.47 -15.97
C GLY A 291 -4.44 -14.80 -15.48
N VAL A 292 -4.46 -15.06 -14.18
CA VAL A 292 -3.84 -16.24 -13.54
C VAL A 292 -4.76 -16.80 -12.46
N GLN A 293 -4.57 -18.09 -12.11
CA GLN A 293 -5.36 -18.77 -11.07
C GLN A 293 -4.81 -18.59 -9.66
N CYS A 294 -3.52 -18.25 -9.55
CA CYS A 294 -2.92 -17.91 -8.28
C CYS A 294 -1.76 -16.95 -8.49
N ILE A 295 -1.40 -16.20 -7.44
CA ILE A 295 -0.15 -15.46 -7.42
C ILE A 295 0.99 -16.46 -7.30
N GLU A 296 1.82 -16.50 -8.33
CA GLU A 296 3.04 -17.29 -8.37
C GLU A 296 4.26 -16.39 -8.56
N ALA A 297 5.19 -16.50 -7.62
CA ALA A 297 6.55 -16.05 -7.80
C ALA A 297 7.36 -17.25 -8.35
N ALA A 298 7.40 -17.45 -9.67
CA ALA A 298 7.98 -18.65 -10.30
C ALA A 298 9.16 -18.37 -11.24
N LEU A 299 10.36 -18.90 -10.93
CA LEU A 299 11.53 -18.97 -11.83
C LEU A 299 11.78 -20.44 -12.16
N SER A 300 11.74 -20.81 -13.44
CA SER A 300 12.18 -22.14 -13.87
C SER A 300 13.54 -22.08 -14.55
N LYS A 301 14.50 -22.76 -13.94
CA LYS A 301 15.43 -23.63 -14.67
C LYS A 301 15.60 -24.90 -13.82
N LYS A 302 14.95 -25.99 -14.22
CA LYS A 302 14.94 -27.34 -13.59
C LYS A 302 13.85 -27.64 -12.53
N GLY A 303 12.64 -27.09 -12.67
CA GLY A 303 11.44 -27.67 -12.06
C GLY A 303 11.32 -27.61 -10.53
N LYS A 304 12.13 -26.81 -9.83
CA LYS A 304 11.92 -26.45 -8.43
C LYS A 304 11.37 -25.02 -8.34
N LEU A 305 10.29 -24.82 -7.58
CA LEU A 305 9.68 -23.52 -7.35
C LEU A 305 10.64 -22.61 -6.56
N GLN A 306 11.00 -21.44 -7.11
CA GLN A 306 11.70 -20.36 -6.42
C GLN A 306 11.17 -18.99 -6.91
N LYS A 307 11.26 -17.98 -6.02
CA LYS A 307 10.63 -16.65 -6.14
C LYS A 307 11.01 -15.90 -7.43
N VAL A 308 10.01 -15.33 -8.12
CA VAL A 308 10.14 -14.32 -9.19
C VAL A 308 9.28 -13.11 -8.88
N ARG A 309 9.71 -11.95 -9.39
CA ARG A 309 8.90 -10.73 -9.39
C ARG A 309 7.51 -11.00 -9.93
N ASP A 310 6.50 -10.70 -9.12
CA ASP A 310 5.14 -11.09 -9.44
C ASP A 310 4.45 -10.01 -10.28
N HIS A 311 4.11 -10.38 -11.51
CA HIS A 311 3.34 -9.53 -12.42
C HIS A 311 1.83 -9.63 -12.18
N THR A 312 1.33 -10.49 -11.30
CA THR A 312 -0.10 -10.69 -11.06
C THR A 312 -0.75 -9.42 -10.51
N PHE A 313 -0.11 -8.71 -9.57
CA PHE A 313 -0.62 -7.42 -9.09
C PHE A 313 -0.60 -6.32 -10.15
N THR A 314 0.19 -6.47 -11.22
CA THR A 314 0.15 -5.53 -12.36
C THR A 314 -1.14 -5.64 -13.19
N GLN A 315 -1.99 -6.62 -12.89
CA GLN A 315 -3.32 -6.78 -13.49
C GLN A 315 -4.40 -6.04 -12.68
N LEU A 316 -4.11 -5.66 -11.42
CA LEU A 316 -5.00 -4.84 -10.58
C LEU A 316 -4.84 -3.36 -10.92
N THR A 317 -5.45 -2.94 -12.03
CA THR A 317 -5.31 -1.60 -12.60
C THR A 317 -5.61 -0.47 -11.61
N ALA A 318 -6.64 -0.60 -10.77
CA ALA A 318 -6.97 0.42 -9.76
C ALA A 318 -5.94 0.48 -8.62
N MET A 319 -5.33 -0.66 -8.24
CA MET A 319 -4.23 -0.68 -7.27
C MET A 319 -2.97 -0.01 -7.85
N ILE A 320 -2.63 -0.29 -9.10
CA ILE A 320 -1.51 0.37 -9.79
C ILE A 320 -1.75 1.86 -9.92
N ALA A 321 -2.98 2.26 -10.27
CA ALA A 321 -3.37 3.67 -10.35
C ALA A 321 -3.19 4.37 -9.01
N ASP A 322 -3.49 3.71 -7.89
CA ASP A 322 -3.27 4.23 -6.54
C ASP A 322 -1.80 4.43 -6.22
N VAL A 323 -0.97 3.43 -6.51
CA VAL A 323 0.47 3.53 -6.31
C VAL A 323 1.06 4.66 -7.15
N LYS A 324 0.84 4.63 -8.48
CA LYS A 324 1.35 5.65 -9.42
C LYS A 324 0.85 7.04 -9.07
N GLY A 325 -0.46 7.19 -8.84
CA GLY A 325 -1.07 8.47 -8.55
C GLY A 325 -0.50 9.14 -7.28
N SER A 326 -0.03 8.34 -6.32
CA SER A 326 0.57 8.84 -5.08
C SER A 326 2.05 9.16 -5.19
N MET A 327 2.69 8.71 -6.26
CA MET A 327 4.12 8.92 -6.53
C MET A 327 4.33 9.97 -7.63
N MET A 328 3.27 10.48 -8.26
CA MET A 328 3.37 11.44 -9.36
C MET A 328 2.79 12.80 -8.98
N LEU A 329 3.47 13.86 -9.45
CA LEU A 329 2.93 15.22 -9.39
C LEU A 329 1.59 15.31 -10.14
N PRO A 330 0.59 16.00 -9.56
CA PRO A 330 -0.67 16.27 -10.23
C PRO A 330 -0.52 17.22 -11.41
N VAL A 331 -1.41 17.06 -12.39
CA VAL A 331 -1.74 18.13 -13.35
C VAL A 331 -2.56 19.22 -12.66
N SER A 332 -3.44 18.85 -11.72
CA SER A 332 -4.24 19.77 -10.91
C SER A 332 -4.44 19.28 -9.47
N GLY A 333 -4.55 20.23 -8.54
CA GLY A 333 -4.62 19.97 -7.10
C GLY A 333 -3.25 19.72 -6.47
N GLU A 334 -3.27 19.31 -5.20
CA GLU A 334 -2.06 19.07 -4.42
C GLU A 334 -1.63 17.59 -4.46
N PRO A 335 -0.32 17.30 -4.38
CA PRO A 335 0.16 15.93 -4.19
C PRO A 335 -0.31 15.35 -2.84
N THR A 336 -0.11 14.05 -2.64
CA THR A 336 -0.48 13.41 -1.36
C THR A 336 0.39 13.97 -0.22
N ARG A 337 -0.11 13.91 1.02
CA ARG A 337 0.63 14.42 2.18
C ARG A 337 1.98 13.72 2.37
N ASN A 338 2.04 12.40 2.18
CA ASN A 338 3.30 11.64 2.23
C ASN A 338 4.28 12.09 1.13
N PHE A 339 3.79 12.40 -0.08
CA PHE A 339 4.62 12.97 -1.13
C PHE A 339 5.18 14.34 -0.72
N GLN A 340 4.35 15.21 -0.14
CA GLN A 340 4.78 16.52 0.36
C GLN A 340 5.86 16.41 1.45
N VAL A 341 5.80 15.41 2.35
CA VAL A 341 6.91 15.12 3.29
C VAL A 341 8.22 14.91 2.54
N GLY A 342 8.19 14.13 1.45
CA GLY A 342 9.35 13.92 0.58
C GLY A 342 9.90 15.22 0.00
N GLN A 343 9.02 16.12 -0.43
CA GLN A 343 9.43 17.43 -0.95
C GLN A 343 10.10 18.29 0.14
N ILE A 344 9.56 18.28 1.35
CA ILE A 344 10.10 18.99 2.51
C ILE A 344 11.48 18.42 2.90
N LEU A 345 11.59 17.09 2.94
CA LEU A 345 12.85 16.39 3.16
C LEU A 345 13.91 16.84 2.14
N ALA A 346 13.57 16.83 0.84
CA ALA A 346 14.48 17.24 -0.22
C ALA A 346 14.94 18.70 -0.08
N ARG A 347 14.01 19.65 0.15
CA ARG A 347 14.35 21.08 0.31
C ARG A 347 15.28 21.31 1.48
N ASN A 348 15.01 20.68 2.63
CA ASN A 348 15.83 20.84 3.83
C ASN A 348 17.18 20.15 3.69
N MET A 349 17.25 18.95 3.12
CA MET A 349 18.52 18.28 2.79
C MET A 349 19.35 19.13 1.82
N TYR A 350 18.72 19.75 0.82
CA TYR A 350 19.40 20.65 -0.11
C TYR A 350 19.96 21.89 0.59
N LYS A 351 19.20 22.49 1.52
CA LYS A 351 19.57 23.70 2.27
C LYS A 351 20.66 23.43 3.30
N LEU A 352 20.52 22.36 4.07
CA LEU A 352 21.39 22.02 5.20
C LEU A 352 22.60 21.17 4.79
N LYS A 353 22.59 20.61 3.57
CA LYS A 353 23.64 19.71 3.04
C LYS A 353 23.89 18.48 3.92
N ARG A 354 22.83 17.98 4.58
CA ARG A 354 22.84 16.77 5.39
C ARG A 354 21.45 16.14 5.45
N CYS A 355 21.39 14.89 5.88
CA CYS A 355 20.16 14.23 6.32
C CYS A 355 19.58 14.87 7.60
N PRO A 356 18.30 14.60 7.94
CA PRO A 356 17.75 14.91 9.25
C PRO A 356 18.55 14.26 10.40
N LEU A 357 18.63 14.95 11.54
CA LEU A 357 19.24 14.43 12.76
C LEU A 357 18.44 13.25 13.31
N ASP A 358 17.12 13.33 13.24
CA ASP A 358 16.21 12.27 13.65
C ASP A 358 14.82 12.50 13.03
N ILE A 359 13.85 11.68 13.42
CA ILE A 359 12.47 11.83 12.98
C ILE A 359 11.79 13.08 13.52
N GLN A 360 12.17 13.55 14.71
CA GLN A 360 11.58 14.75 15.33
C GLN A 360 11.97 16.01 14.55
N GLU A 361 13.19 16.09 14.05
CA GLU A 361 13.61 17.18 13.17
C GLU A 361 12.79 17.21 11.88
N LEU A 362 12.58 16.06 11.23
CA LEU A 362 11.75 15.97 10.03
C LEU A 362 10.29 16.36 10.31
N ILE A 363 9.72 15.88 11.42
CA ILE A 363 8.37 16.28 11.86
C ILE A 363 8.30 17.79 12.07
N GLY A 364 9.29 18.38 12.74
CA GLY A 364 9.37 19.82 12.96
C GLY A 364 9.48 20.62 11.66
N TRP A 365 10.12 20.07 10.62
CA TRP A 365 10.10 20.68 9.28
C TRP A 365 8.71 20.60 8.64
N CYS A 366 8.02 19.47 8.77
CA CYS A 366 6.66 19.30 8.27
C CYS A 366 5.66 20.27 8.93
N GLU A 367 5.73 20.42 10.25
CA GLU A 367 4.85 21.33 11.00
C GLU A 367 5.06 22.80 10.61
N LYS A 368 6.32 23.21 10.41
CA LYS A 368 6.65 24.58 9.93
C LYS A 368 6.07 24.89 8.56
N GLU A 369 5.88 23.88 7.73
CA GLU A 369 5.28 23.97 6.39
C GLU A 369 3.76 23.69 6.41
N GLY A 370 3.15 23.57 7.60
CA GLY A 370 1.71 23.41 7.76
C GLY A 370 1.18 21.99 7.54
N LEU A 371 2.04 20.96 7.58
CA LEU A 371 1.62 19.55 7.48
C LEU A 371 1.43 18.92 8.86
N PRO A 372 0.19 18.61 9.28
CA PRO A 372 -0.08 18.03 10.60
C PRO A 372 0.30 16.54 10.67
N LEU A 373 0.89 16.15 11.81
CA LEU A 373 1.33 14.79 12.17
C LEU A 373 0.28 13.68 11.95
N GLY A 374 -0.98 13.94 12.30
CA GLY A 374 -2.04 12.92 12.31
C GLY A 374 -2.40 12.31 10.94
N ALA A 375 -1.77 12.77 9.86
CA ALA A 375 -1.97 12.28 8.50
C ALA A 375 -0.67 11.80 7.81
N LEU A 376 0.42 11.64 8.57
CA LEU A 376 1.71 11.18 8.06
C LEU A 376 1.84 9.66 8.22
N GLU A 377 0.87 8.90 7.69
CA GLU A 377 0.83 7.43 7.79
C GLU A 377 2.11 6.76 7.28
N GLY A 378 2.76 7.35 6.26
CA GLY A 378 4.04 6.88 5.74
C GLY A 378 5.16 7.03 6.77
N ILE A 379 5.24 8.16 7.48
CA ILE A 379 6.23 8.36 8.56
C ILE A 379 5.96 7.40 9.72
N ASN A 380 4.70 7.29 10.14
CA ASN A 380 4.32 6.40 11.25
C ASN A 380 4.70 4.95 10.92
N SER A 381 4.50 4.52 9.68
CA SER A 381 4.89 3.18 9.22
C SER A 381 6.41 3.02 9.10
N LEU A 382 7.12 4.06 8.66
CA LEU A 382 8.56 4.03 8.45
C LEU A 382 9.34 3.81 9.75
N GLN A 383 8.85 4.32 10.89
CA GLN A 383 9.46 4.07 12.21
C GLN A 383 9.55 2.59 12.56
N TYR A 384 8.63 1.79 12.01
CA TYR A 384 8.51 0.37 12.27
C TYR A 384 9.07 -0.51 11.13
N TRP A 385 9.78 0.11 10.20
CA TRP A 385 10.14 -0.52 8.93
C TRP A 385 11.02 -1.77 9.08
N PRO A 386 12.07 -1.79 9.93
CA PRO A 386 12.86 -3.00 10.15
C PRO A 386 12.03 -4.18 10.68
N GLN A 387 11.10 -3.93 11.61
CA GLN A 387 10.23 -4.99 12.13
C GLN A 387 9.21 -5.47 11.07
N ILE A 388 8.72 -4.57 10.20
CA ILE A 388 7.87 -4.95 9.04
C ILE A 388 8.63 -5.90 8.12
N ILE A 389 9.86 -5.54 7.73
CA ILE A 389 10.70 -6.37 6.86
C ILE A 389 10.93 -7.74 7.48
N LYS A 390 11.35 -7.78 8.75
CA LYS A 390 11.63 -9.02 9.48
C LYS A 390 10.38 -9.90 9.55
N LYS A 391 9.21 -9.33 9.87
CA LYS A 391 7.96 -10.06 9.98
C LYS A 391 7.57 -10.79 8.69
N TYR A 392 7.63 -10.10 7.55
CA TYR A 392 7.19 -10.66 6.27
C TYR A 392 8.35 -11.28 5.47
N SER A 393 9.55 -11.36 6.05
CA SER A 393 10.76 -11.88 5.39
C SER A 393 11.00 -11.23 4.03
N ILE A 394 10.81 -9.92 3.96
CA ILE A 394 10.92 -9.18 2.71
C ILE A 394 12.39 -9.08 2.30
N PRO A 395 12.77 -9.47 1.08
CA PRO A 395 14.14 -9.33 0.62
C PRO A 395 14.59 -7.87 0.52
N PHE A 396 15.91 -7.66 0.70
CA PHE A 396 16.50 -6.33 0.64
C PHE A 396 16.29 -5.62 -0.71
N HIS A 397 16.42 -6.35 -1.82
CA HIS A 397 16.23 -5.78 -3.17
C HIS A 397 14.80 -5.28 -3.42
N ASP A 398 13.80 -5.90 -2.78
CA ASP A 398 12.40 -5.48 -2.87
C ASP A 398 12.09 -4.26 -1.98
N THR A 399 13.05 -3.80 -1.18
CA THR A 399 12.87 -2.72 -0.18
C THR A 399 13.94 -1.64 -0.23
N SER A 400 14.90 -1.74 -1.15
CA SER A 400 16.12 -0.93 -1.18
C SER A 400 15.88 0.57 -1.08
N MET A 401 14.86 1.11 -1.75
CA MET A 401 14.56 2.54 -1.75
C MET A 401 13.97 2.99 -0.42
N ILE A 402 13.08 2.17 0.17
CA ILE A 402 12.56 2.44 1.50
C ILE A 402 13.66 2.31 2.55
N ASN A 403 14.58 1.36 2.40
CA ASN A 403 15.75 1.20 3.29
C ASN A 403 16.64 2.44 3.24
N LEU A 404 16.90 3.00 2.05
CA LEU A 404 17.61 4.28 1.92
C LEU A 404 16.90 5.42 2.65
N LEU A 405 15.58 5.56 2.45
CA LEU A 405 14.79 6.58 3.14
C LEU A 405 14.84 6.37 4.66
N TYR A 406 14.68 5.14 5.14
CA TYR A 406 14.78 4.80 6.55
C TYR A 406 16.13 5.23 7.14
N MET A 407 17.24 4.81 6.52
CA MET A 407 18.58 5.15 7.03
C MET A 407 18.87 6.65 6.96
N SER A 408 18.27 7.38 6.01
CA SER A 408 18.41 8.84 5.96
C SER A 408 17.85 9.52 7.22
N ILE A 409 16.95 8.87 7.96
CA ILE A 409 16.30 9.44 9.15
C ILE A 409 16.81 8.78 10.44
N PHE A 410 16.99 7.46 10.44
CA PHE A 410 17.20 6.67 11.66
C PHE A 410 18.62 6.15 11.87
N ALA A 411 19.51 6.24 10.87
CA ALA A 411 20.90 5.79 11.04
C ALA A 411 21.75 6.77 11.88
N THR A 412 22.96 6.36 12.23
CA THR A 412 23.96 7.22 12.88
C THR A 412 24.41 8.35 11.94
N ASP A 413 24.97 9.43 12.51
CA ASP A 413 25.45 10.57 11.73
C ASP A 413 26.51 10.17 10.69
N GLU A 414 27.40 9.22 11.04
CA GLU A 414 28.40 8.68 10.12
C GLU A 414 27.75 8.04 8.89
N ILE A 415 26.80 7.12 9.10
CA ILE A 415 26.07 6.46 8.00
C ILE A 415 25.26 7.49 7.21
N LYS A 416 24.64 8.47 7.87
CA LYS A 416 23.85 9.52 7.23
C LYS A 416 24.65 10.37 6.26
N VAL A 417 25.96 10.60 6.49
CA VAL A 417 26.83 11.28 5.52
C VAL A 417 26.92 10.49 4.21
N HIS A 418 27.03 9.16 4.29
CA HIS A 418 27.03 8.28 3.11
C HIS A 418 25.66 8.26 2.43
N ILE A 419 24.58 8.09 3.18
CA ILE A 419 23.21 8.12 2.66
C ILE A 419 22.90 9.44 1.95
N PHE A 420 23.31 10.57 2.53
CA PHE A 420 23.14 11.88 1.91
C PHE A 420 23.81 11.93 0.53
N LYS A 421 25.05 11.44 0.42
CA LYS A 421 25.77 11.40 -0.87
C LYS A 421 25.04 10.53 -1.90
N ILE A 422 24.58 9.34 -1.51
CA ILE A 422 23.83 8.42 -2.40
C ILE A 422 22.54 9.08 -2.87
N MET A 423 21.73 9.60 -1.94
CA MET A 423 20.41 10.15 -2.24
C MET A 423 20.47 11.46 -3.02
N THR A 424 21.54 12.25 -2.92
CA THR A 424 21.61 13.58 -3.55
C THR A 424 22.43 13.63 -4.83
N ASN A 425 23.34 12.67 -5.03
CA ASN A 425 24.09 12.53 -6.28
C ASN A 425 23.30 11.66 -7.27
N SER A 426 22.80 12.27 -8.34
CA SER A 426 21.99 11.56 -9.35
C SER A 426 22.68 10.32 -9.94
N ARG A 427 24.00 10.35 -10.14
CA ARG A 427 24.74 9.21 -10.71
C ARG A 427 24.83 8.07 -9.71
N GLU A 428 25.12 8.37 -8.46
CA GLU A 428 25.14 7.37 -7.38
C GLU A 428 23.74 6.78 -7.15
N LEU A 429 22.70 7.61 -7.11
CA LEU A 429 21.32 7.13 -6.97
C LEU A 429 20.91 6.25 -8.16
N THR A 430 21.31 6.61 -9.38
CA THR A 430 21.06 5.79 -10.58
C THR A 430 21.73 4.43 -10.47
N LYS A 431 23.00 4.41 -10.06
CA LYS A 431 23.77 3.18 -9.85
C LYS A 431 23.12 2.30 -8.78
N PHE A 432 22.73 2.90 -7.66
CA PHE A 432 22.00 2.23 -6.58
C PHE A 432 20.69 1.59 -7.09
N CYS A 433 19.88 2.35 -7.85
CA CYS A 433 18.65 1.84 -8.45
C CYS A 433 18.92 0.63 -9.37
N GLN A 434 19.95 0.73 -10.22
CA GLN A 434 20.34 -0.35 -11.14
C GLN A 434 20.77 -1.61 -10.41
N GLU A 435 21.61 -1.50 -9.40
CA GLU A 435 22.09 -2.66 -8.62
C GLU A 435 20.96 -3.29 -7.81
N SER A 436 20.04 -2.47 -7.28
CA SER A 436 18.94 -2.96 -6.45
C SER A 436 17.93 -3.85 -7.16
N VAL A 437 17.90 -3.84 -8.49
CA VAL A 437 17.01 -4.73 -9.26
C VAL A 437 17.67 -6.02 -9.71
N LEU A 438 18.97 -6.20 -9.46
CA LEU A 438 19.71 -7.37 -9.91
C LEU A 438 19.65 -8.51 -8.89
N PRO A 439 19.48 -9.76 -9.33
CA PRO A 439 19.74 -10.92 -8.48
C PRO A 439 21.20 -10.96 -8.03
N ASP A 440 21.48 -11.56 -6.86
CA ASP A 440 22.85 -11.71 -6.34
C ASP A 440 23.79 -12.39 -7.35
N SER A 441 23.29 -13.34 -8.14
CA SER A 441 24.07 -14.00 -9.19
C SER A 441 24.50 -13.04 -10.31
N SER A 442 23.67 -12.05 -10.65
CA SER A 442 24.00 -11.03 -11.63
C SER A 442 24.98 -10.00 -11.06
N LEU A 443 24.87 -9.66 -9.78
CA LEU A 443 25.83 -8.79 -9.10
C LEU A 443 27.22 -9.43 -9.10
N LYS A 444 27.31 -10.72 -8.76
CA LYS A 444 28.55 -11.51 -8.84
C LYS A 444 29.16 -11.52 -10.25
N MET A 445 28.32 -11.67 -11.29
CA MET A 445 28.81 -11.67 -12.66
C MET A 445 29.32 -10.28 -13.11
N ASN A 446 28.62 -9.21 -12.73
CA ASN A 446 29.11 -7.85 -12.99
C ASN A 446 30.44 -7.59 -12.29
N GLU A 447 30.60 -8.10 -11.06
CA GLU A 447 31.86 -7.98 -10.32
C GLU A 447 33.02 -8.67 -11.06
N LEU A 448 32.79 -9.88 -11.59
CA LEU A 448 33.78 -10.53 -12.45
C LEU A 448 34.09 -9.68 -13.70
N LEU A 449 33.08 -9.20 -14.42
CA LEU A 449 33.29 -8.43 -15.64
C LEU A 449 34.02 -7.10 -15.40
N ASN A 450 33.80 -6.47 -14.25
CA ASN A 450 34.49 -5.24 -13.86
C ASN A 450 35.98 -5.46 -13.51
N ASN A 451 36.36 -6.71 -13.19
CA ASN A 451 37.72 -7.10 -12.83
C ASN A 451 38.31 -8.10 -13.84
N ILE A 452 37.92 -8.01 -15.11
CA ILE A 452 38.34 -8.94 -16.18
C ILE A 452 39.84 -8.89 -16.49
N ASP A 453 40.51 -7.83 -16.04
CA ASP A 453 41.96 -7.65 -16.10
C ASP A 453 42.72 -8.55 -15.11
N ILE A 454 42.04 -9.12 -14.12
CA ILE A 454 42.59 -10.12 -13.21
C ILE A 454 42.67 -11.48 -13.93
N ASN A 455 43.88 -12.04 -14.06
CA ASN A 455 44.11 -13.31 -14.77
C ASN A 455 43.21 -14.46 -14.29
N GLU A 456 43.00 -14.58 -12.98
CA GLU A 456 42.13 -15.60 -12.38
C GLU A 456 40.66 -15.43 -12.78
N VAL A 457 40.21 -14.18 -12.95
CA VAL A 457 38.86 -13.85 -13.42
C VAL A 457 38.72 -14.18 -14.90
N LEU A 458 39.70 -13.78 -15.71
CA LEU A 458 39.72 -14.09 -17.14
C LEU A 458 39.74 -15.60 -17.41
N ASP A 459 40.57 -16.35 -16.68
CA ASP A 459 40.64 -17.81 -16.76
C ASP A 459 39.31 -18.47 -16.36
N PHE A 460 38.68 -17.98 -15.29
CA PHE A 460 37.37 -18.47 -14.86
C PHE A 460 36.27 -18.21 -15.91
N ILE A 461 36.20 -17.00 -16.46
CA ILE A 461 35.20 -16.64 -17.47
C ILE A 461 35.42 -17.47 -18.74
N THR A 462 36.65 -17.54 -19.25
CA THR A 462 36.98 -18.30 -20.46
C THR A 462 36.71 -19.79 -20.28
N THR A 463 37.12 -20.39 -19.15
CA THR A 463 36.82 -21.79 -18.82
C THR A 463 35.31 -22.05 -18.73
N SER A 464 34.56 -21.14 -18.11
CA SER A 464 33.10 -21.27 -17.99
C SER A 464 32.40 -21.19 -19.34
N LEU A 465 32.85 -20.30 -20.23
CA LEU A 465 32.34 -20.16 -21.59
C LEU A 465 32.68 -21.38 -22.45
N SER A 466 33.93 -21.85 -22.41
CA SER A 466 34.39 -23.02 -23.18
C SER A 466 33.73 -24.32 -22.74
N SER A 467 33.46 -24.48 -21.44
CA SER A 467 32.79 -25.68 -20.90
C SER A 467 31.26 -25.59 -20.91
N ASN A 468 30.71 -24.41 -21.21
CA ASN A 468 29.29 -24.07 -21.10
C ASN A 468 28.70 -24.45 -19.72
N LYS A 469 29.51 -24.31 -18.67
CA LYS A 469 29.18 -24.64 -17.28
C LYS A 469 29.71 -23.56 -16.34
N LEU A 470 28.85 -23.12 -15.43
CA LEU A 470 29.25 -22.22 -14.35
C LEU A 470 29.52 -23.05 -13.09
N ASP A 471 30.78 -23.11 -12.67
CA ASP A 471 31.18 -23.76 -11.42
C ASP A 471 31.04 -22.75 -10.26
N GLN A 472 30.04 -22.96 -9.40
CA GLN A 472 29.76 -22.04 -8.30
C GLN A 472 30.86 -22.03 -7.24
N VAL A 473 31.56 -23.14 -6.99
CA VAL A 473 32.63 -23.18 -5.99
C VAL A 473 33.82 -22.37 -6.46
N LYS A 474 34.19 -22.53 -7.75
CA LYS A 474 35.25 -21.72 -8.35
C LYS A 474 34.88 -20.24 -8.43
N LEU A 475 33.61 -19.93 -8.70
CA LEU A 475 33.12 -18.55 -8.70
C LEU A 475 33.39 -17.86 -7.35
N GLU A 476 33.04 -18.50 -6.23
CA GLU A 476 33.28 -17.93 -4.90
C GLU A 476 34.78 -17.71 -4.63
N ASN A 477 35.63 -18.68 -4.99
CA ASN A 477 37.09 -18.54 -4.82
C ASN A 477 37.67 -17.37 -5.62
N VAL A 478 37.18 -17.15 -6.85
CA VAL A 478 37.62 -16.04 -7.71
C VAL A 478 37.15 -14.69 -7.15
N LEU A 479 35.91 -14.62 -6.63
CA LEU A 479 35.41 -13.43 -5.96
C LEU A 479 36.25 -13.10 -4.70
N GLU A 480 36.69 -14.11 -3.95
CA GLU A 480 37.59 -13.92 -2.81
C GLU A 480 38.97 -13.38 -3.24
N VAL A 481 39.51 -13.82 -4.38
CA VAL A 481 40.74 -13.25 -4.96
C VAL A 481 40.57 -11.77 -5.30
N ILE A 482 39.42 -11.38 -5.87
CA ILE A 482 39.10 -9.97 -6.13
C ILE A 482 39.10 -9.17 -4.82
N MET A 483 38.43 -9.68 -3.78
CA MET A 483 38.38 -9.02 -2.46
C MET A 483 39.77 -8.86 -1.81
N ASN A 484 40.62 -9.88 -1.93
CA ASN A 484 41.97 -9.89 -1.37
C ASN A 484 42.99 -9.07 -2.17
N ARG A 485 42.69 -8.68 -3.42
CA ARG A 485 43.55 -7.80 -4.23
C ARG A 485 43.16 -6.33 -4.15
N THR A 486 41.92 -6.04 -3.77
CA THR A 486 41.37 -4.68 -3.66
C THR A 486 41.52 -4.07 -2.25
N SER A 487 42.32 -4.69 -1.39
CA SER A 487 42.41 -4.51 0.08
C SER A 487 42.92 -3.16 0.61
N ASN A 488 42.74 -2.06 -0.11
CA ASN A 488 43.06 -0.71 0.39
C ASN A 488 41.84 0.23 0.54
N SER A 489 40.61 -0.29 0.56
CA SER A 489 39.51 0.46 1.15
C SER A 489 38.32 -0.44 1.52
N PRO A 490 37.78 -0.35 2.76
CA PRO A 490 36.49 -0.96 3.10
C PRO A 490 35.31 -0.36 2.30
N PHE A 491 35.54 0.61 1.41
CA PHE A 491 34.54 1.31 0.59
C PHE A 491 34.45 0.84 -0.90
N TYR A 492 34.98 -0.32 -1.29
CA TYR A 492 34.83 -0.82 -2.67
C TYR A 492 33.68 -1.82 -2.89
N LYS A 493 32.88 -2.12 -1.85
CA LYS A 493 31.52 -2.64 -2.08
C LYS A 493 30.71 -1.51 -2.71
N SER A 494 29.92 -1.82 -3.73
CA SER A 494 29.05 -0.79 -4.30
C SER A 494 28.18 -0.17 -3.21
N SER A 495 27.75 1.09 -3.40
CA SER A 495 26.88 1.79 -2.45
C SER A 495 25.66 0.95 -2.07
N TYR A 496 25.16 0.10 -2.96
CA TYR A 496 24.08 -0.85 -2.68
C TYR A 496 24.48 -1.97 -1.69
N GLU A 497 25.62 -2.65 -1.91
CA GLU A 497 26.06 -3.74 -1.04
C GLU A 497 26.51 -3.26 0.34
N GLU A 498 27.11 -2.06 0.44
CA GLU A 498 27.43 -1.43 1.71
C GLU A 498 26.15 -1.16 2.53
N ILE A 499 25.16 -0.52 1.90
CA ILE A 499 23.87 -0.23 2.51
C ILE A 499 23.10 -1.51 2.88
N LYS A 500 23.15 -2.54 2.03
CA LYS A 500 22.57 -3.86 2.33
C LYS A 500 23.21 -4.48 3.57
N TYR A 501 24.53 -4.43 3.68
CA TYR A 501 25.26 -4.93 4.85
C TYR A 501 24.87 -4.18 6.13
N ILE A 502 24.93 -2.85 6.11
CA ILE A 502 24.57 -2.00 7.26
C ILE A 502 23.14 -2.27 7.71
N PHE A 503 22.20 -2.31 6.77
CA PHE A 503 20.79 -2.52 7.10
C PHE A 503 20.52 -3.94 7.63
N ASN A 504 21.21 -4.95 7.12
CA ASN A 504 21.11 -6.31 7.66
C ASN A 504 21.59 -6.38 9.11
N THR A 505 22.64 -5.65 9.49
CA THR A 505 23.07 -5.56 10.90
C THR A 505 21.94 -5.00 11.78
N ILE A 506 21.25 -3.94 11.34
CA ILE A 506 20.07 -3.40 12.04
C ILE A 506 18.98 -4.47 12.21
N LEU A 507 18.77 -5.32 11.20
CA LEU A 507 17.78 -6.41 11.28
C LEU A 507 18.20 -7.54 12.24
N TYR A 508 19.50 -7.81 12.38
CA TYR A 508 20.04 -8.82 13.30
C TYR A 508 19.94 -8.39 14.76
N ASP A 509 20.04 -7.08 15.03
CA ASP A 509 19.97 -6.53 16.39
C ASP A 509 18.54 -6.40 16.94
N LEU A 510 17.52 -6.57 16.08
CA LEU A 510 16.10 -6.72 16.42
C LEU A 510 15.74 -8.19 16.61
#